data_AF-A0A4U9W5B8-F1
#
_entry.id   AF-A0A4U9W5B8-F1
#
_cell.length_a   1.000
_cell.length_b   1.000
_cell.length_c   1.000
_cell.angle_alpha   90.00
_cell.angle_beta   90.00
_cell.angle_gamma   90.00
#
_symmetry.space_group_name_H-M   'P 1'
#
loop_
_entity.id
_entity.type
_entity.pdbx_description
1 polymer ?
#
loop_
_entity_poly.entity_id
_entity_poly.type
_entity_poly.pdbx_seq_one_letter_code
_entity_poly.pdbx_strand_id
1 'polypeptide(L)'
;MTYGIRLKLEQEMAHETVTVRHTPADFAVPYRQLGSFLPGNGVGGAGVHWNGMHWRALPADLKMRTTVTEKYGDKWVPEGMLLQDYPLSYTELEPYFDKFEKVCGTSGKAGNLQGNIVKGGNPFEGHAPANIPLRPSSSSILVRCLARRPSRSAITRSAFQRPTARSLIPIPTACNSALVTTAVTVSASAALCTPRPHRKPPFCRC
;
A
#
# COMPACT_ATOMS: atom_id res chain seq x y z
N MET A 1 19.62 -5.58 16.84
CA MET A 1 18.96 -6.79 16.29
C MET A 1 17.78 -7.29 17.13
N THR A 2 17.62 -6.85 18.37
CA THR A 2 16.55 -7.32 19.28
C THR A 2 15.12 -7.06 18.79
N TYR A 3 14.87 -5.95 18.10
CA TYR A 3 13.52 -5.59 17.68
C TYR A 3 13.17 -6.18 16.30
N GLY A 4 13.96 -5.90 15.26
CA GLY A 4 13.64 -6.38 13.90
C GLY A 4 13.97 -7.86 13.58
N ILE A 5 14.84 -8.54 14.35
CA ILE A 5 15.16 -9.96 14.11
C ILE A 5 14.52 -10.86 15.16
N ARG A 6 14.50 -10.44 16.43
CA ARG A 6 13.91 -11.21 17.53
C ARG A 6 12.47 -10.83 17.83
N LEU A 7 11.87 -10.00 16.98
CA LEU A 7 10.44 -9.67 16.98
C LEU A 7 9.89 -9.22 18.34
N LYS A 8 10.66 -8.37 19.05
CA LYS A 8 10.29 -7.89 20.39
C LYS A 8 9.16 -6.84 20.38
N LEU A 9 8.87 -6.22 19.22
CA LEU A 9 7.75 -5.29 19.07
C LEU A 9 6.45 -6.00 18.70
N GLU A 10 6.54 -7.30 18.41
CA GLU A 10 5.47 -8.09 17.84
C GLU A 10 4.79 -8.95 18.91
N GLN A 11 3.58 -9.42 18.61
CA GLN A 11 2.83 -10.31 19.49
C GLN A 11 3.57 -11.64 19.66
N GLU A 12 3.72 -12.05 20.91
CA GLU A 12 4.31 -13.35 21.20
C GLU A 12 3.29 -14.47 20.96
N MET A 13 3.62 -15.36 20.02
CA MET A 13 2.74 -16.46 19.59
C MET A 13 2.48 -17.50 20.68
N ALA A 14 3.24 -17.48 21.78
CA ALA A 14 2.99 -18.31 22.96
C ALA A 14 1.78 -17.83 23.77
N HIS A 15 1.46 -16.54 23.71
CA HIS A 15 0.32 -15.95 24.42
C HIS A 15 -0.93 -15.94 23.55
N GLU A 16 -0.79 -15.49 22.30
CA GLU A 16 -1.92 -15.37 21.37
C GLU A 16 -1.46 -15.68 19.94
N THR A 17 -2.21 -16.52 19.24
CA THR A 17 -1.88 -16.94 17.88
C THR A 17 -3.12 -16.93 17.00
N VAL A 18 -2.90 -16.60 15.73
CA VAL A 18 -3.88 -16.86 14.67
C VAL A 18 -3.75 -18.30 14.19
N THR A 19 -4.86 -18.92 13.80
CA THR A 19 -4.86 -20.23 13.13
C THR A 19 -4.96 -20.05 11.64
N VAL A 20 -4.16 -20.77 10.87
CA VAL A 20 -4.13 -20.68 9.40
C VAL A 20 -4.55 -22.03 8.81
N ARG A 21 -5.29 -21.98 7.71
CA ARG A 21 -5.62 -23.13 6.86
C ARG A 21 -5.33 -22.77 5.41
N HIS A 22 -4.84 -23.73 4.62
CA HIS A 22 -4.54 -23.51 3.21
C HIS A 22 -5.79 -23.58 2.35
N THR A 23 -6.69 -24.51 2.67
CA THR A 23 -8.01 -24.63 2.03
C THR A 23 -9.12 -24.55 3.09
N PRO A 24 -10.37 -24.23 2.70
CA PRO A 24 -11.50 -24.22 3.62
C PRO A 24 -11.82 -25.58 4.26
N ALA A 25 -11.39 -26.68 3.64
CA ALA A 25 -11.60 -28.05 4.14
C ALA A 25 -10.53 -28.49 5.15
N ASP A 26 -9.39 -27.79 5.20
CA ASP A 26 -8.29 -28.17 6.09
C ASP A 26 -8.55 -27.76 7.54
N PHE A 27 -8.00 -28.56 8.46
CA PHE A 27 -7.96 -28.20 9.87
C PHE A 27 -7.06 -26.97 10.08
N ALA A 28 -7.59 -25.96 10.77
CA ALA A 28 -6.84 -24.74 11.05
C ALA A 28 -5.81 -25.00 12.16
N VAL A 29 -4.53 -24.82 11.85
CA VAL A 29 -3.42 -25.06 12.79
C VAL A 29 -2.86 -23.74 13.32
N PRO A 30 -2.38 -23.70 14.58
CA PRO A 30 -1.81 -22.48 15.17
C PRO A 30 -0.50 -22.10 14.48
N TYR A 31 -0.35 -20.81 14.20
CA TYR A 31 0.85 -20.26 13.60
C TYR A 31 1.97 -20.13 14.65
N ARG A 32 3.17 -20.67 14.39
CA ARG A 32 4.26 -20.72 15.39
C ARG A 32 5.39 -19.73 15.14
N GLN A 33 5.50 -19.19 13.94
CA GLN A 33 6.53 -18.21 13.58
C GLN A 33 5.93 -17.14 12.67
N LEU A 34 6.05 -15.88 13.08
CA LEU A 34 5.61 -14.74 12.30
C LEU A 34 6.54 -14.48 11.11
N GLY A 35 5.97 -14.21 9.94
CA GLY A 35 6.70 -13.95 8.71
C GLY A 35 6.20 -12.69 8.01
N SER A 36 5.13 -12.83 7.22
CA SER A 36 4.57 -11.73 6.41
C SER A 36 3.65 -10.80 7.20
N PHE A 37 3.03 -11.29 8.27
CA PHE A 37 2.10 -10.56 9.10
C PHE A 37 2.71 -10.40 10.49
N LEU A 38 2.99 -9.15 10.88
CA LEU A 38 3.64 -8.80 12.16
C LEU A 38 2.67 -7.96 13.01
N PRO A 39 1.80 -8.58 13.82
CA PRO A 39 0.95 -7.87 14.76
C PRO A 39 1.81 -7.20 15.83
N GLY A 40 1.60 -5.91 16.09
CA GLY A 40 2.37 -5.17 17.10
C GLY A 40 1.83 -5.37 18.50
N ASN A 41 2.72 -5.39 19.49
CA ASN A 41 2.43 -5.61 20.90
C ASN A 41 2.84 -4.40 21.75
N GLY A 42 2.16 -4.20 22.89
CA GLY A 42 2.39 -3.10 23.81
C GLY A 42 1.80 -1.75 23.37
N VAL A 43 2.24 -0.67 24.03
CA VAL A 43 1.73 0.68 23.81
C VAL A 43 2.11 1.18 22.41
N GLY A 44 1.12 1.59 21.63
CA GLY A 44 1.28 2.01 20.23
C GLY A 44 1.12 0.88 19.20
N GLY A 45 1.16 -0.39 19.64
CA GLY A 45 0.91 -1.57 18.80
C GLY A 45 1.65 -1.54 17.47
N ALA A 46 0.94 -1.88 16.38
CA ALA A 46 1.52 -1.91 15.04
C ALA A 46 1.92 -0.52 14.49
N GLY A 47 1.48 0.57 15.12
CA GLY A 47 1.89 1.92 14.75
C GLY A 47 3.36 2.21 15.06
N VAL A 48 4.01 1.41 15.90
CA VAL A 48 5.44 1.57 16.22
C VAL A 48 6.33 1.09 15.08
N HIS A 49 5.97 0.00 14.40
CA HIS A 49 6.80 -0.59 13.33
C HIS A 49 6.22 -0.44 11.93
N TRP A 50 5.13 0.31 11.76
CA TRP A 50 4.57 0.59 10.44
C TRP A 50 5.57 1.33 9.54
N ASN A 51 5.40 1.18 8.23
CA ASN A 51 6.29 1.79 7.23
C ASN A 51 6.04 3.31 7.03
N GLY A 52 5.14 3.93 7.80
CA GLY A 52 4.77 5.34 7.66
C GLY A 52 4.06 5.68 6.35
N MET A 53 3.51 4.71 5.64
CA MET A 53 2.71 4.97 4.43
C MET A 53 1.36 5.55 4.84
N HIS A 54 1.04 6.76 4.36
CA HIS A 54 -0.13 7.50 4.81
C HIS A 54 -1.03 7.81 3.61
N TRP A 55 -2.04 7.00 3.37
CA TRP A 55 -2.99 7.19 2.25
C TRP A 55 -4.35 7.61 2.79
N ARG A 56 -5.00 8.54 2.08
CA ARG A 56 -6.42 8.81 2.30
C ARG A 56 -7.25 7.71 1.63
N ALA A 57 -8.40 7.38 2.23
CA ALA A 57 -9.39 6.54 1.57
C ALA A 57 -9.89 7.24 0.30
N LEU A 58 -10.09 6.51 -0.80
CA LEU A 58 -10.69 7.13 -1.98
C LEU A 58 -12.21 7.31 -1.77
N PRO A 59 -12.85 8.32 -2.39
CA PRO A 59 -14.30 8.45 -2.35
C PRO A 59 -15.04 7.20 -2.87
N ALA A 60 -14.44 6.49 -3.83
CA ALA A 60 -14.93 5.22 -4.34
C ALA A 60 -14.89 4.10 -3.29
N ASP A 61 -13.88 4.09 -2.41
CA ASP A 61 -13.73 3.08 -1.35
C ASP A 61 -14.76 3.25 -0.24
N LEU A 62 -15.28 4.47 -0.04
CA LEU A 62 -16.38 4.72 0.89
C LEU A 62 -17.73 4.30 0.32
N LYS A 63 -17.88 4.31 -1.00
CA LYS A 63 -19.11 3.94 -1.72
C LYS A 63 -18.87 2.72 -2.63
N MET A 64 -18.31 1.66 -2.05
CA MET A 64 -17.88 0.49 -2.81
C MET A 64 -19.03 -0.24 -3.50
N ARG A 65 -20.18 -0.44 -2.83
CA ARG A 65 -21.34 -1.10 -3.42
C ARG A 65 -21.85 -0.29 -4.60
N THR A 66 -22.08 1.00 -4.39
CA THR A 66 -22.55 1.92 -5.44
C THR A 66 -21.57 1.96 -6.61
N THR A 67 -20.27 2.14 -6.35
CA THR A 67 -19.24 2.23 -7.40
C THR A 67 -19.13 0.94 -8.22
N VAL A 68 -19.26 -0.23 -7.58
CA VAL A 68 -19.20 -1.53 -8.25
C VAL A 68 -20.44 -1.76 -9.10
N THR A 69 -21.63 -1.49 -8.55
CA THR A 69 -22.90 -1.58 -9.28
C THR A 69 -22.90 -0.65 -10.51
N GLU A 70 -22.47 0.59 -10.39
CA GLU A 70 -22.45 1.55 -11.50
C GLU A 70 -21.51 1.12 -12.64
N LYS A 71 -20.34 0.56 -12.29
CA LYS A 71 -19.32 0.18 -13.29
C LYS A 71 -19.55 -1.18 -13.93
N TYR A 72 -20.00 -2.16 -13.15
CA TYR A 72 -20.06 -3.56 -13.55
C TYR A 72 -21.48 -4.13 -13.57
N GLY A 73 -22.47 -3.38 -13.07
CA GLY A 73 -23.86 -3.78 -12.97
C GLY A 73 -24.16 -4.58 -11.70
N ASP A 74 -25.43 -4.59 -11.29
CA ASP A 74 -25.89 -5.29 -10.09
C ASP A 74 -25.66 -6.81 -10.13
N LYS A 75 -25.65 -7.40 -11.31
CA LYS A 75 -25.37 -8.83 -11.52
C LYS A 75 -23.97 -9.24 -11.06
N TRP A 76 -23.07 -8.27 -10.89
CA TRP A 76 -21.71 -8.53 -10.42
C TRP A 76 -21.62 -8.74 -8.91
N VAL A 77 -22.65 -8.37 -8.15
CA VAL A 77 -22.73 -8.62 -6.71
C VAL A 77 -23.58 -9.87 -6.49
N PRO A 78 -22.97 -11.04 -6.20
CA PRO A 78 -23.72 -12.27 -6.01
C PRO A 78 -24.63 -12.21 -4.79
N GLU A 79 -25.69 -13.02 -4.81
CA GLU A 79 -26.55 -13.21 -3.65
C GLU A 79 -25.73 -13.75 -2.46
N GLY A 80 -25.85 -13.10 -1.29
CA GLY A 80 -25.06 -13.42 -0.09
C GLY A 80 -23.73 -12.65 0.04
N MET A 81 -23.33 -11.83 -0.93
CA MET A 81 -22.17 -10.94 -0.78
C MET A 81 -22.51 -9.74 0.12
N LEU A 82 -21.80 -9.60 1.24
CA LEU A 82 -21.95 -8.51 2.21
C LEU A 82 -21.26 -7.20 1.75
N LEU A 83 -21.44 -6.81 0.49
CA LEU A 83 -20.90 -5.56 -0.03
C LEU A 83 -21.83 -4.39 0.33
N GLN A 84 -21.29 -3.43 1.08
CA GLN A 84 -22.02 -2.29 1.63
C GLN A 84 -21.24 -0.98 1.41
N ASP A 85 -21.98 0.12 1.41
CA ASP A 85 -21.40 1.47 1.45
C ASP A 85 -21.20 1.90 2.89
N TYR A 86 -20.15 2.67 3.14
CA TYR A 86 -19.95 3.28 4.44
C TYR A 86 -21.03 4.34 4.68
N PRO A 87 -21.53 4.49 5.92
CA PRO A 87 -22.54 5.51 6.25
C PRO A 87 -21.97 6.94 6.31
N LEU A 88 -20.71 7.14 5.91
CA LEU A 88 -20.00 8.42 5.99
C LEU A 88 -19.55 8.86 4.60
N SER A 89 -19.71 10.14 4.31
CA SER A 89 -19.21 10.75 3.09
C SER A 89 -17.74 11.16 3.22
N TYR A 90 -17.05 11.24 2.07
CA TYR A 90 -15.67 11.74 2.05
C TYR A 90 -15.57 13.18 2.58
N THR A 91 -16.57 14.02 2.32
CA THR A 91 -16.63 15.41 2.80
C THR A 91 -16.72 15.52 4.32
N GLU A 92 -17.43 14.59 4.98
CA GLU A 92 -17.50 14.54 6.44
C GLU A 92 -16.18 14.05 7.06
N LEU A 93 -15.48 13.13 6.38
CA LEU A 93 -14.20 12.59 6.85
C LEU A 93 -13.01 13.51 6.57
N GLU A 94 -13.11 14.38 5.57
CA GLU A 94 -12.06 15.30 5.14
C GLU A 94 -11.37 16.06 6.29
N PRO A 95 -12.08 16.78 7.18
CA PRO A 95 -11.44 17.54 8.26
C PRO A 95 -10.66 16.64 9.24
N TYR A 96 -11.07 15.39 9.38
CA TYR A 96 -10.38 14.41 10.22
C TYR A 96 -9.12 13.87 9.54
N PHE A 97 -9.14 13.69 8.21
CA PHE A 97 -7.94 13.34 7.45
C PHE A 97 -6.90 14.46 7.51
N ASP A 98 -7.29 15.71 7.29
CA ASP A 98 -6.39 16.86 7.40
C ASP A 98 -5.79 17.01 8.81
N LYS A 99 -6.62 16.84 9.85
CA LYS A 99 -6.13 16.84 11.24
C LYS A 99 -5.13 15.71 11.49
N PHE A 100 -5.42 14.49 11.04
CA PHE A 100 -4.54 13.34 11.24
C PHE A 100 -3.21 13.50 10.51
N GLU A 101 -3.22 14.05 9.28
CA GLU A 101 -2.00 14.35 8.53
C GLU A 101 -1.11 15.39 9.23
N LYS A 102 -1.72 16.41 9.84
CA LYS A 102 -0.99 17.42 10.64
C LYS A 102 -0.38 16.80 11.89
N VAL A 103 -1.12 15.95 12.60
CA VAL A 103 -0.64 15.25 13.80
C VAL A 103 0.51 14.30 13.46
N CYS A 104 0.40 13.55 12.36
CA CYS A 104 1.42 12.60 11.92
C CYS A 104 2.63 13.25 11.23
N GLY A 105 2.58 14.55 10.93
CA GLY A 105 3.62 15.22 10.15
C GLY A 105 3.76 14.63 8.75
N THR A 106 2.66 14.49 8.02
CA THR A 106 2.69 13.86 6.69
C THR A 106 3.49 14.70 5.70
N SER A 107 4.37 14.05 4.95
CA SER A 107 5.19 14.62 3.89
C SER A 107 4.75 14.11 2.52
N GLY A 108 4.55 15.02 1.56
CA GLY A 108 4.00 14.66 0.26
C GLY A 108 3.53 15.88 -0.53
N LYS A 109 2.86 15.61 -1.66
CA LYS A 109 2.19 16.64 -2.45
C LYS A 109 0.76 16.18 -2.75
N ALA A 110 -0.23 16.98 -2.35
CA ALA A 110 -1.62 16.69 -2.66
C ALA A 110 -1.81 16.71 -4.19
N GLY A 111 -2.50 15.71 -4.74
CA GLY A 111 -2.76 15.67 -6.17
C GLY A 111 -4.07 16.33 -6.62
N ASN A 112 -5.00 16.55 -5.69
CA ASN A 112 -6.28 17.21 -5.95
C ASN A 112 -6.54 18.30 -4.89
N LEU A 113 -6.25 19.56 -5.24
CA LEU A 113 -6.49 20.71 -4.39
C LEU A 113 -7.75 21.43 -4.85
N GLN A 114 -8.81 21.34 -4.06
CA GLN A 114 -10.07 21.99 -4.36
C GLN A 114 -10.66 21.66 -5.75
N GLY A 115 -10.47 20.43 -6.23
CA GLY A 115 -10.85 20.02 -7.59
C GLY A 115 -9.80 20.31 -8.66
N ASN A 116 -8.74 21.06 -8.34
CA ASN A 116 -7.64 21.34 -9.25
C ASN A 116 -6.56 20.27 -9.15
N ILE A 117 -6.32 19.57 -10.27
CA ILE A 117 -5.29 18.53 -10.34
C ILE A 117 -3.90 19.15 -10.37
N VAL A 118 -3.08 18.85 -9.37
CA VAL A 118 -1.74 19.40 -9.22
C VAL A 118 -0.69 18.43 -9.74
N LYS A 119 0.14 18.89 -10.69
CA LYS A 119 1.23 18.08 -11.26
C LYS A 119 2.20 17.59 -10.18
N GLY A 120 2.42 16.28 -10.13
CA GLY A 120 3.36 15.61 -9.22
C GLY A 120 2.74 15.05 -7.93
N GLY A 121 1.46 15.32 -7.67
CA GLY A 121 0.67 14.59 -6.68
C GLY A 121 -0.15 13.47 -7.33
N ASN A 122 -0.94 12.75 -6.54
CA ASN A 122 -1.83 11.70 -7.02
C ASN A 122 -3.12 12.28 -7.64
N PRO A 123 -3.35 12.19 -8.96
CA PRO A 123 -4.55 12.77 -9.57
C PRO A 123 -5.85 12.06 -9.17
N PHE A 124 -5.77 10.87 -8.58
CA PHE A 124 -6.93 10.07 -8.19
C PHE A 124 -7.37 10.30 -6.73
N GLU A 125 -6.67 11.17 -5.98
CA GLU A 125 -7.06 11.51 -4.61
C GLU A 125 -8.38 12.29 -4.59
N GLY A 126 -9.13 12.09 -3.51
CA GLY A 126 -10.30 12.91 -3.21
C GLY A 126 -9.91 14.37 -2.98
N HIS A 127 -10.88 15.26 -3.08
CA HIS A 127 -10.69 16.70 -2.92
C HIS A 127 -10.07 17.04 -1.55
N ALA A 128 -8.91 17.71 -1.53
CA ALA A 128 -8.32 18.27 -0.32
C ALA A 128 -8.44 19.80 -0.32
N PRO A 129 -8.81 20.45 0.79
CA PRO A 129 -8.92 21.89 0.91
C PRO A 129 -7.55 22.57 1.00
N ALA A 130 -6.54 21.86 1.51
CA ALA A 130 -5.19 22.34 1.73
C ALA A 130 -4.15 21.31 1.28
N ASN A 131 -2.93 21.79 1.06
CA ASN A 131 -1.81 20.93 0.71
C ASN A 131 -1.28 20.18 1.94
N ILE A 132 -0.64 19.03 1.70
CA ILE A 132 0.01 18.19 2.72
C ILE A 132 1.02 19.02 3.54
N PRO A 133 1.08 18.84 4.87
CA PRO A 133 1.78 19.78 5.76
C PRO A 133 3.29 19.88 5.51
N LEU A 134 3.96 18.77 5.16
CA LEU A 134 5.40 18.77 4.87
C LEU A 134 5.68 18.51 3.39
N ARG A 135 6.78 19.13 2.90
CA ARG A 135 7.28 18.92 1.55
C ARG A 135 7.71 17.46 1.33
N PRO A 136 7.56 16.92 0.10
CA PRO A 136 7.99 15.56 -0.20
C PRO A 136 9.51 15.39 0.01
N SER A 137 9.90 14.24 0.55
CA SER A 137 11.29 13.85 0.71
C SER A 137 11.97 13.58 -0.63
N SER A 138 13.30 13.66 -0.69
CA SER A 138 14.04 13.33 -1.90
C SER A 138 13.84 11.86 -2.25
N SER A 139 13.34 11.61 -3.46
CA SER A 139 13.23 10.25 -4.01
C SER A 139 14.61 9.61 -4.16
N SER A 140 14.71 8.32 -3.85
CA SER A 140 15.94 7.55 -4.07
C SER A 140 16.29 7.48 -5.57
N ILE A 141 17.57 7.27 -5.88
CA ILE A 141 18.07 7.16 -7.26
C ILE A 141 17.32 6.08 -8.04
N LEU A 142 17.01 4.94 -7.40
CA LEU A 142 16.30 3.83 -8.01
C LEU A 142 14.89 4.24 -8.46
N VAL A 143 14.13 4.90 -7.58
CA VAL A 143 12.77 5.38 -7.91
C VAL A 143 12.83 6.42 -9.03
N ARG A 144 13.81 7.32 -9.01
CA ARG A 144 14.00 8.33 -10.05
C ARG A 144 14.36 7.73 -11.41
N CYS A 145 15.20 6.68 -11.42
CA CYS A 145 15.56 5.95 -12.64
C CYS A 145 14.36 5.18 -13.23
N LEU A 146 13.55 4.54 -12.38
CA LEU A 146 12.34 3.85 -12.82
C LEU A 146 11.30 4.82 -13.39
N ALA A 147 11.09 5.98 -12.75
CA ALA A 147 10.18 7.01 -13.26
C ALA A 147 10.64 7.62 -14.59
N ARG A 148 11.95 7.60 -14.88
CA ARG A 148 12.53 8.11 -16.14
C ARG A 148 12.52 7.09 -17.27
N ARG A 149 12.32 5.79 -16.99
CA ARG A 149 12.26 4.78 -18.05
C ARG A 149 10.92 4.90 -18.77
N PRO A 150 10.89 5.25 -20.08
CA PRO A 150 9.65 5.20 -20.83
C PRO A 150 9.15 3.74 -20.84
N SER A 151 7.89 3.54 -20.45
CA SER A 151 7.22 2.24 -20.51
C SER A 151 7.20 1.76 -21.97
N ARG A 152 7.70 0.55 -22.23
CA ARG A 152 7.56 -0.13 -23.53
C ARG A 152 6.13 -0.57 -23.84
N SER A 153 5.22 -0.53 -22.85
CA SER A 153 3.82 -0.94 -22.98
C SER A 153 2.87 0.26 -22.91
N ALA A 154 1.80 0.24 -23.70
CA ALA A 154 0.75 1.27 -23.79
C ALA A 154 -0.09 1.50 -22.50
N ILE A 155 0.29 0.89 -21.38
CA ILE A 155 -0.32 1.13 -20.08
C ILE A 155 0.24 2.47 -19.55
N THR A 156 -0.60 3.50 -19.52
CA THR A 156 -0.33 4.80 -18.91
C THR A 156 -0.11 4.64 -17.40
N ARG A 157 1.14 4.41 -16.98
CA ARG A 157 1.51 4.41 -15.57
C ARG A 157 1.76 5.85 -15.11
N SER A 158 0.85 6.41 -14.33
CA SER A 158 1.07 7.68 -13.63
C SER A 158 1.94 7.43 -12.38
N ALA A 159 3.24 7.71 -12.50
CA ALA A 159 4.15 7.67 -11.35
C ALA A 159 4.02 8.97 -10.54
N PHE A 160 3.63 8.86 -9.28
CA PHE A 160 3.60 9.97 -8.32
C PHE A 160 4.22 9.54 -6.99
N GLN A 161 4.76 10.51 -6.25
CA GLN A 161 5.32 10.25 -4.93
C GLN A 161 4.18 10.19 -3.91
N ARG A 162 4.11 9.10 -3.13
CA ARG A 162 3.04 8.89 -2.16
C ARG A 162 3.29 9.65 -0.86
N PRO A 163 2.23 10.04 -0.11
CA PRO A 163 2.41 10.66 1.18
C PRO A 163 3.04 9.68 2.18
N THR A 164 3.96 10.20 2.99
CA THR A 164 4.64 9.44 4.05
C THR A 164 4.62 10.21 5.35
N ALA A 165 4.15 9.59 6.42
CA ALA A 165 4.15 10.16 7.77
C ALA A 165 5.60 10.30 8.25
N ARG A 166 5.95 11.51 8.71
CA ARG A 166 7.22 11.78 9.38
C ARG A 166 6.91 11.86 10.86
N SER A 167 6.81 10.69 11.51
CA SER A 167 6.47 10.62 12.93
C SER A 167 7.44 11.50 13.73
N LEU A 168 6.88 12.40 14.56
CA LEU A 168 7.65 13.25 15.48
C LEU A 168 8.28 12.43 16.61
N ILE A 169 7.86 11.17 16.78
CA ILE A 169 8.42 10.21 17.73
C ILE A 169 9.46 9.37 16.98
N PRO A 170 10.71 9.25 17.48
CA PRO A 170 11.73 8.43 16.86
C PRO A 170 11.32 6.96 16.94
N ILE A 171 10.89 6.41 15.80
CA ILE A 171 10.72 4.97 15.61
C ILE A 171 12.12 4.40 15.37
N PRO A 172 12.59 3.42 16.17
CA PRO A 172 13.84 2.72 15.87
C PRO A 172 13.61 1.86 14.62
N THR A 173 13.86 2.46 13.46
CA THR A 173 13.79 1.80 12.15
C THR A 173 14.95 0.81 12.03
N ALA A 174 14.74 -0.41 12.52
CA ALA A 174 15.58 -1.55 12.13
C ALA A 174 15.09 -2.06 10.76
N CYS A 175 15.73 -1.56 9.70
CA CYS A 175 16.08 -2.28 8.49
C CYS A 175 15.14 -3.45 8.06
N ASN A 176 14.09 -3.17 7.29
CA ASN A 176 13.56 -4.16 6.32
C ASN A 176 12.73 -3.57 5.16
N SER A 177 12.81 -2.26 4.95
CA SER A 177 12.04 -1.53 3.92
C SER A 177 12.47 -1.81 2.46
N ALA A 178 13.43 -2.71 2.22
CA ALA A 178 13.89 -3.04 0.88
C ALA A 178 13.04 -4.11 0.15
N LEU A 179 12.24 -4.91 0.85
CA LEU A 179 11.55 -6.06 0.24
C LEU A 179 10.07 -5.82 -0.10
N VAL A 180 9.36 -4.96 0.63
CA VAL A 180 7.89 -4.83 0.48
C VAL A 180 7.48 -3.92 -0.67
N THR A 181 8.30 -2.93 -1.05
CA THR A 181 7.95 -1.99 -2.13
C THR A 181 7.99 -2.62 -3.52
N THR A 182 8.74 -3.72 -3.71
CA THR A 182 8.90 -4.37 -5.02
C THR A 182 7.74 -5.32 -5.36
N ALA A 183 6.93 -5.73 -4.38
CA ALA A 183 5.93 -6.78 -4.57
C ALA A 183 4.60 -6.32 -5.21
N VAL A 184 4.24 -5.03 -5.13
CA VAL A 184 2.92 -4.55 -5.59
C VAL A 184 2.93 -4.03 -7.04
N THR A 185 4.08 -3.99 -7.72
CA THR A 185 4.15 -3.52 -9.14
C THR A 185 4.27 -4.64 -10.19
N VAL A 186 4.23 -5.92 -9.79
CA VAL A 186 4.26 -7.06 -10.71
C VAL A 186 3.15 -8.05 -10.34
N SER A 187 1.90 -7.64 -10.51
CA SER A 187 0.79 -8.58 -10.64
C SER A 187 -0.13 -8.11 -11.76
N ALA A 188 0.39 -8.23 -12.99
CA ALA A 188 -0.36 -8.13 -14.25
C ALA A 188 0.54 -8.56 -15.43
N SER A 189 0.92 -9.84 -15.48
CA SER A 189 1.25 -10.60 -16.71
C SER A 189 1.91 -11.92 -16.34
N ALA A 190 1.10 -12.89 -15.94
CA ALA A 190 1.47 -14.30 -16.01
C ALA A 190 0.36 -15.04 -16.76
N ALA A 191 0.15 -14.64 -18.02
CA ALA A 191 -0.58 -15.44 -19.00
C ALA A 191 0.11 -15.20 -20.33
N LEU A 192 0.50 -16.29 -21.00
CA LEU A 192 1.13 -16.38 -22.33
C LEU A 192 2.67 -16.25 -22.36
N CYS A 193 3.35 -17.29 -21.89
CA CYS A 193 4.63 -17.68 -22.46
C CYS A 193 4.66 -19.20 -22.62
N THR A 194 4.32 -19.68 -23.81
CA THR A 194 4.67 -21.02 -24.26
C THR A 194 6.20 -21.10 -24.44
N PRO A 195 6.84 -22.24 -24.09
CA PRO A 195 8.28 -22.36 -24.15
C PRO A 195 8.76 -22.42 -25.61
N ARG A 196 9.64 -21.50 -26.03
CA ARG A 196 10.42 -21.62 -27.27
C ARG A 196 11.83 -22.15 -26.95
N PRO A 197 12.42 -22.98 -27.83
CA PRO A 197 13.64 -23.72 -27.53
C PRO A 197 14.90 -22.83 -27.53
N HIS A 198 15.83 -23.18 -26.64
CA HIS A 198 17.11 -22.54 -26.41
C HIS A 198 18.00 -22.47 -27.67
N ARG A 199 18.45 -21.27 -28.04
CA ARG A 199 19.66 -21.07 -28.86
C ARG A 199 20.79 -20.57 -27.95
N LYS A 200 21.93 -21.28 -27.95
CA LYS A 200 23.15 -20.90 -27.22
C LYS A 200 23.79 -19.64 -27.84
N PRO A 201 24.37 -18.72 -27.06
CA PRO A 201 25.08 -17.55 -27.58
C PRO A 201 26.44 -17.94 -28.19
N PRO A 202 26.93 -17.21 -29.22
CA PRO A 202 28.23 -17.46 -29.80
C PRO A 202 29.36 -16.92 -28.90
N PHE A 203 30.43 -17.71 -28.83
CA PHE A 203 31.72 -17.38 -28.22
C PHE A 203 32.33 -16.11 -28.83
N CYS A 204 32.76 -15.16 -28.00
CA CYS A 204 33.80 -14.20 -28.39
C CYS A 204 35.15 -14.93 -28.39
N ARG A 205 35.87 -14.90 -29.52
CA ARG A 205 37.29 -15.27 -29.63
C ARG A 205 38.13 -13.99 -29.69
N CYS A 206 39.23 -14.05 -28.93
CA CYS A 206 40.46 -13.25 -28.91
C CYS A 206 40.31 -11.72 -28.84
#